data_AF-A0A504JKU4-F1
#
_entry.id   AF-A0A504JKU4-F1
#
_cell.length_a   1.000
_cell.length_b   1.000
_cell.length_c   1.000
_cell.angle_alpha   90.00
_cell.angle_beta   90.00
_cell.angle_gamma   90.00
#
_symmetry.space_group_name_H-M   'P 1'
#
loop_
_entity.id
_entity.type
_entity.pdbx_description
1 polymer ?
#
loop_
_entity_poly.entity_id
_entity_poly.type
_entity_poly.pdbx_seq_one_letter_code
_entity_poly.pdbx_strand_id
1 'polypeptide(L)'
;MIVIKQVELIKRLDQLIRLQATGTPDKLADRLQISKPTLYRTLNMMKDFGAPIEYDPSLSSFVYIKNVDFKFGFYRDHKNKKQLHAKHVTAFSTIAK
;
A
#
# COMPACT_ATOMS: atom_id res chain seq x y z
N MET A 1 -10.77 1.16 -14.40
CA MET A 1 -9.56 1.72 -13.74
C MET A 1 -8.41 0.75 -13.92
N ILE A 2 -7.22 1.25 -14.26
CA ILE A 2 -5.99 0.45 -14.38
C ILE A 2 -5.50 0.10 -12.96
N VAL A 3 -5.05 -1.14 -12.73
CA VAL A 3 -4.64 -1.67 -11.42
C VAL A 3 -3.64 -0.75 -10.68
N ILE A 4 -2.70 -0.15 -11.41
CA ILE A 4 -1.69 0.75 -10.84
C ILE A 4 -2.32 1.94 -10.09
N LYS A 5 -3.34 2.59 -10.66
CA LYS A 5 -4.01 3.74 -10.04
C LYS A 5 -4.72 3.37 -8.75
N GLN A 6 -5.25 2.13 -8.66
CA GLN A 6 -5.91 1.66 -7.44
C GLN A 6 -4.90 1.43 -6.31
N VAL A 7 -3.74 0.87 -6.63
CA VAL A 7 -2.66 0.70 -5.65
C VAL A 7 -2.20 2.04 -5.11
N GLU A 8 -2.02 3.05 -5.97
CA GLU A 8 -1.66 4.41 -5.55
C GLU A 8 -2.72 5.04 -4.63
N LEU A 9 -4.00 4.86 -4.97
CA LEU A 9 -5.10 5.33 -4.13
C LEU A 9 -5.09 4.67 -2.75
N ILE A 10 -4.90 3.36 -2.69
CA ILE A 10 -4.82 2.62 -1.41
C ILE A 10 -3.60 3.09 -0.60
N LYS A 11 -2.44 3.33 -1.22
CA LYS A 11 -1.26 3.88 -0.53
C LYS A 11 -1.55 5.24 0.11
N ARG A 12 -2.24 6.13 -0.61
CA ARG A 12 -2.62 7.46 -0.09
C ARG A 12 -3.62 7.33 1.07
N LEU A 13 -4.60 6.43 0.94
CA LEU A 13 -5.57 6.15 2.01
C LEU A 13 -4.88 5.60 3.25
N ASP A 14 -4.06 4.56 3.11
CA ASP A 14 -3.30 3.95 4.21
C ASP A 14 -2.48 5.01 4.97
N GLN A 15 -1.74 5.86 4.26
CA GLN A 15 -0.99 6.95 4.87
C GLN A 15 -1.88 7.92 5.67
N LEU A 16 -2.99 8.36 5.09
CA LEU A 16 -3.90 9.31 5.76
C LEU A 16 -4.58 8.70 6.98
N ILE A 17 -4.96 7.41 6.92
CA ILE A 17 -5.57 6.68 8.03
C ILE A 17 -4.55 6.51 9.18
N ARG A 18 -3.29 6.16 8.88
CA ARG A 18 -2.22 6.05 9.89
C ARG A 18 -1.95 7.38 10.60
N LEU A 19 -2.00 8.47 9.85
CA LEU A 19 -1.82 9.82 10.38
C LEU A 19 -3.08 10.37 11.06
N GLN A 20 -4.21 9.64 11.02
CA GLN A 20 -5.52 10.09 11.49
C GLN A 20 -5.91 11.46 10.90
N ALA A 21 -5.49 11.70 9.65
CA ALA A 21 -5.58 12.98 8.97
C ALA A 21 -6.54 12.92 7.78
N THR A 22 -7.56 12.07 7.84
CA THR A 22 -8.50 11.88 6.74
C THR A 22 -9.56 12.98 6.67
N GLY A 23 -9.94 13.56 7.81
CA GLY A 23 -11.10 14.44 7.90
C GLY A 23 -12.41 13.68 7.68
N THR A 24 -13.50 14.43 7.47
CA THR A 24 -14.79 13.86 7.09
C THR A 24 -14.70 13.11 5.76
N PRO A 25 -15.61 12.15 5.51
CA PRO A 25 -15.63 11.42 4.24
C PRO A 25 -15.69 12.32 2.99
N ASP A 26 -16.41 13.45 3.07
CA ASP A 26 -16.47 14.43 1.99
C ASP A 26 -15.10 15.09 1.74
N LYS A 27 -14.46 15.61 2.81
CA LYS A 27 -13.11 16.20 2.72
C LYS A 27 -12.07 15.21 2.21
N LEU A 28 -12.17 13.94 2.63
CA LEU A 28 -11.27 12.89 2.17
C LEU A 28 -11.45 12.60 0.68
N ALA A 29 -12.70 12.50 0.22
CA ALA A 29 -13.01 12.26 -1.19
C ALA A 29 -12.47 13.40 -2.07
N ASP A 30 -12.70 14.65 -1.67
CA ASP A 30 -12.18 15.85 -2.34
C ASP A 30 -10.64 15.85 -2.37
N ARG A 31 -9.98 15.56 -1.24
CA ARG A 31 -8.52 15.51 -1.13
C ARG A 31 -7.89 14.43 -2.01
N LEU A 32 -8.60 13.32 -2.20
CA LEU A 32 -8.18 12.22 -3.07
C LEU A 32 -8.64 12.41 -4.52
N GLN A 33 -9.41 13.46 -4.82
CA GLN A 33 -9.98 13.76 -6.13
C GLN A 33 -10.81 12.59 -6.69
N ILE A 34 -11.62 11.98 -5.82
CA ILE A 34 -12.54 10.90 -6.16
C ILE A 34 -13.94 11.20 -5.66
N SER A 35 -14.93 10.52 -6.22
CA SER A 35 -16.29 10.61 -5.69
C SER A 35 -16.39 9.93 -4.30
N LYS A 36 -17.31 10.41 -3.46
CA LYS A 36 -17.63 9.79 -2.17
C LYS A 36 -18.01 8.30 -2.30
N PRO A 37 -18.81 7.86 -3.29
CA PRO A 37 -19.01 6.43 -3.55
C PRO A 37 -17.73 5.67 -3.87
N THR A 38 -16.81 6.24 -4.66
CA THR A 38 -15.50 5.60 -4.96
C THR A 38 -14.67 5.45 -3.70
N LEU A 39 -14.67 6.45 -2.81
CA LEU A 39 -14.01 6.37 -1.51
C LEU A 39 -14.52 5.18 -0.70
N TYR A 40 -15.84 5.07 -0.50
CA TYR A 40 -16.42 3.97 0.28
C TYR A 40 -16.20 2.60 -0.37
N ARG A 41 -16.27 2.49 -1.70
CA ARG A 41 -15.92 1.25 -2.41
C ARG A 41 -14.47 0.85 -2.17
N THR A 42 -13.56 1.82 -2.13
CA THR A 42 -12.13 1.55 -1.87
C THR A 42 -11.90 1.17 -0.41
N LEU A 43 -12.53 1.86 0.54
CA LEU A 43 -12.46 1.52 1.97
C LEU A 43 -13.03 0.12 2.25
N ASN A 44 -14.17 -0.22 1.65
CA ASN A 44 -14.76 -1.55 1.80
C ASN A 44 -13.85 -2.63 1.20
N MET A 45 -13.26 -2.39 0.02
CA MET A 45 -12.27 -3.29 -0.55
C MET A 45 -11.06 -3.48 0.38
N MET A 46 -10.55 -2.42 1.00
CA MET A 46 -9.48 -2.53 2.00
C MET A 46 -9.92 -3.39 3.20
N LYS A 47 -11.16 -3.22 3.69
CA LYS A 47 -11.73 -4.04 4.77
C LYS A 47 -11.88 -5.51 4.37
N ASP A 48 -12.32 -5.78 3.16
CA ASP A 48 -12.44 -7.14 2.60
C ASP A 48 -11.07 -7.83 2.52
N PHE A 49 -9.99 -7.06 2.34
CA PHE A 49 -8.60 -7.53 2.43
C PHE A 49 -8.02 -7.52 3.85
N GLY A 50 -8.86 -7.38 4.87
CA GLY A 50 -8.48 -7.52 6.28
C GLY A 50 -7.99 -6.24 6.95
N ALA A 51 -8.14 -5.07 6.32
CA ALA A 51 -7.80 -3.80 6.95
C ALA A 51 -8.86 -3.43 8.02
N PRO A 52 -8.50 -3.31 9.31
CA PRO A 52 -9.44 -3.06 10.40
C PRO A 52 -9.74 -1.56 10.51
N ILE A 53 -10.50 -1.02 9.55
CA ILE A 53 -10.77 0.42 9.41
C ILE A 53 -12.16 0.76 9.98
N GLU A 54 -12.20 1.76 10.86
CA GLU A 54 -13.43 2.38 11.36
C GLU A 54 -13.38 3.91 11.19
N TYR A 55 -14.54 4.56 11.21
CA TYR A 55 -14.60 6.03 11.26
C TYR A 55 -14.82 6.46 12.71
N ASP A 56 -13.91 7.27 13.23
CA ASP A 56 -14.00 7.89 14.55
C ASP A 56 -14.58 9.31 14.38
N PRO A 57 -15.81 9.58 14.85
CA PRO A 57 -16.41 10.90 14.76
C PRO A 57 -15.71 11.96 15.62
N SER A 58 -15.11 11.57 16.75
CA SER A 58 -14.43 12.48 17.67
C SER A 58 -13.12 12.99 17.07
N LEU A 59 -12.40 12.14 16.35
CA LEU A 59 -11.20 12.53 15.58
C LEU A 59 -11.55 13.10 14.21
N SER A 60 -12.81 12.94 13.77
CA SER A 60 -13.23 13.16 12.40
C SER A 60 -12.27 12.49 11.41
N SER A 61 -11.94 11.23 11.64
CA SER A 61 -11.00 10.50 10.80
C SER A 61 -11.34 9.02 10.71
N PHE A 62 -11.00 8.40 9.59
CA PHE A 62 -10.84 6.94 9.55
C PHE A 62 -9.57 6.55 10.31
N VAL A 63 -9.65 5.44 11.05
CA VAL A 63 -8.58 4.94 11.92
C VAL A 63 -8.42 3.43 11.77
N TYR A 64 -7.22 2.92 12.06
CA TYR A 64 -6.98 1.49 12.24
C TYR A 64 -7.23 1.10 13.69
N ILE A 65 -8.16 0.17 13.93
CA ILE A 65 -8.46 -0.32 15.30
C ILE A 65 -7.52 -1.45 15.75
N LYS A 66 -6.68 -1.97 14.84
CA LYS A 66 -5.62 -2.96 15.14
C LYS A 66 -4.40 -2.66 14.27
N ASN A 67 -3.22 -3.07 14.74
CA ASN A 67 -1.98 -2.92 13.99
C ASN A 67 -2.03 -3.73 12.68
N VAL A 68 -1.77 -3.06 11.56
CA VAL A 68 -1.72 -3.65 10.22
C VAL A 68 -0.65 -2.95 9.38
N ASP A 69 -0.05 -3.69 8.45
CA ASP A 69 0.83 -3.14 7.43
C ASP A 69 0.23 -3.35 6.05
N PHE A 70 0.07 -2.28 5.27
CA PHE A 70 -0.21 -2.40 3.85
C PHE A 70 1.11 -2.55 3.08
N LYS A 71 1.27 -3.68 2.38
CA LYS A 71 2.46 -4.01 1.60
C LYS A 71 2.05 -4.41 0.18
N PHE A 72 2.55 -3.68 -0.81
CA PHE A 72 2.35 -3.96 -2.24
C PHE A 72 3.68 -3.82 -2.99
N GLY A 73 4.15 -4.92 -3.58
CA GLY A 73 5.39 -4.99 -4.35
C GLY A 73 6.18 -6.28 -4.08
N PHE A 74 7.41 -6.32 -4.56
CA PHE A 74 8.34 -7.40 -4.28
C PHE A 74 9.06 -7.16 -2.95
N TYR A 75 9.00 -8.15 -2.07
CA TYR A 75 9.71 -8.14 -0.79
C TYR A 75 10.70 -9.29 -0.80
N ARG A 76 11.98 -9.02 -0.54
CA ARG A 76 12.98 -10.07 -0.30
C ARG A 76 12.95 -10.39 1.18
N ASP A 77 12.71 -11.65 1.52
CA ASP A 77 12.88 -12.12 2.88
C ASP A 77 14.38 -12.15 3.21
N HIS A 78 14.81 -11.40 4.20
CA HIS A 78 16.21 -11.39 4.64
C HIS A 78 16.58 -12.64 5.46
N LYS A 79 15.64 -13.56 5.75
CA LYS A 79 15.88 -14.75 6.58
C LYS A 79 16.44 -15.99 5.88
N ASN A 80 16.80 -15.94 4.61
CA ASN A 80 17.55 -17.03 3.98
C ASN A 80 18.62 -16.52 2.99
N LYS A 81 19.84 -16.30 3.50
CA LYS A 81 21.05 -16.15 2.67
C LYS A 81 21.44 -17.50 2.05
N LYS A 82 20.63 -18.05 1.15
CA LYS A 82 21.12 -19.06 0.20
C LYS A 82 21.30 -18.41 -1.16
N GLN A 83 22.56 -18.03 -1.41
CA GLN A 83 23.23 -17.82 -2.69
C GLN A 83 22.31 -17.67 -3.91
N LEU A 84 21.96 -16.41 -4.24
CA LEU A 84 21.47 -16.05 -5.56
C LEU A 84 22.67 -15.96 -6.52
N HIS A 85 23.09 -17.12 -7.03
CA HIS A 85 23.88 -17.34 -8.24
C HIS A 85 25.12 -16.46 -8.49
N ALA A 86 26.28 -16.92 -8.00
CA ALA A 86 27.52 -16.81 -8.76
C ALA A 86 27.50 -17.85 -9.89
N LYS A 87 26.82 -17.61 -11.03
CA LYS A 87 26.90 -18.51 -12.20
C LYS A 87 26.88 -17.89 -13.61
N HIS A 88 26.77 -16.57 -13.81
CA HIS A 88 26.72 -16.02 -15.18
C HIS A 88 27.50 -14.71 -15.42
N VAL A 89 28.69 -14.53 -14.84
CA VAL A 89 29.60 -13.45 -15.28
C VAL A 89 31.03 -13.94 -15.61
N THR A 90 31.41 -15.17 -15.28
CA THR A 90 32.74 -15.69 -15.64
C THR A 90 32.70 -16.44 -16.97
N ALA A 91 32.50 -15.71 -18.07
CA ALA A 91 32.67 -16.29 -19.41
C ALA A 91 33.11 -15.28 -20.48
N PHE A 92 33.87 -14.21 -20.17
CA PHE A 92 34.45 -13.35 -21.21
C PHE A 92 35.78 -12.65 -20.84
N SER A 93 36.64 -13.24 -20.00
CA SER A 93 37.96 -12.64 -19.70
C SER A 93 39.17 -13.54 -19.92
N THR A 94 39.10 -14.57 -20.77
CA THR A 94 40.28 -15.40 -21.06
C THR A 94 40.41 -15.72 -22.55
N ILE A 95 40.61 -14.70 -23.39
CA ILE A 95 41.49 -14.80 -24.58
C ILE A 95 42.17 -13.44 -24.77
N ALA A 96 43.23 -13.21 -24.00
CA ALA A 96 44.27 -12.23 -24.28
C ALA A 96 45.56 -12.77 -23.67
N LYS A 97 46.16 -13.73 -24.36
CA LYS A 97 47.57 -14.11 -24.26
C LYS A 97 47.98 -14.71 -25.59
#